data_AF-A0A9D9L4P8-F1
#
_entry.id   AF-A0A9D9L4P8-F1
#
_cell.length_a   1.000
_cell.length_b   1.000
_cell.length_c   1.000
_cell.angle_alpha   90.00
_cell.angle_beta   90.00
_cell.angle_gamma   90.00
#
_symmetry.space_group_name_H-M   'P 1'
#
loop_
_entity.id
_entity.type
_entity.pdbx_description
1 polymer ?
#
loop_
_entity_poly.entity_id
_entity_poly.type
_entity_poly.pdbx_seq_one_letter_code
_entity_poly.pdbx_strand_id
1 'polypeptide(L)'
;MHIQPRDLSNEARKFYRMLKLRPAVFLGCESITFLRTYMDGMVTADRLFNGTRNVIIPDGFTEFIEWYYGDDTNLDGYACVLKAEGDEKKALYKWFDLLDDFLKGLDYEPIGTIEQLKKLEEYRKKKRS
;
A
#
# COMPACT_ATOMS: atom_id res chain seq x y z
N MET A 1 17.12 4.22 -20.87
CA MET A 1 15.99 5.14 -20.59
C MET A 1 15.54 4.83 -19.18
N HIS A 2 15.71 5.76 -18.22
CA HIS A 2 15.10 5.60 -16.90
C HIS A 2 13.62 5.95 -17.04
N ILE A 3 12.77 4.93 -17.14
CA ILE A 3 11.32 5.10 -17.04
C ILE A 3 11.07 5.32 -15.55
N GLN A 4 10.62 6.53 -15.18
CA GLN A 4 10.21 6.81 -13.80
C GLN A 4 9.05 5.87 -13.44
N PRO A 5 9.09 5.19 -12.29
CA PRO A 5 7.98 4.35 -11.85
C PRO A 5 6.69 5.16 -11.80
N ARG A 6 5.57 4.58 -12.26
CA ARG A 6 4.30 5.30 -12.29
C ARG A 6 3.75 5.46 -10.88
N ASP A 7 3.18 6.64 -10.60
CA ASP A 7 2.44 6.88 -9.36
C ASP A 7 1.19 5.97 -9.27
N LEU A 8 0.71 5.77 -8.04
CA LEU A 8 -0.58 5.16 -7.75
C LEU A 8 -1.72 5.91 -8.45
N SER A 9 -2.71 5.17 -8.92
CA SER A 9 -3.96 5.82 -9.36
C SER A 9 -4.65 6.51 -8.17
N ASN A 10 -5.42 7.56 -8.47
CA ASN A 10 -6.15 8.31 -7.45
C ASN A 10 -7.11 7.41 -6.66
N GLU A 11 -7.72 6.44 -7.34
CA GLU A 11 -8.61 5.42 -6.79
C GLU A 11 -7.87 4.50 -5.82
N ALA A 12 -6.70 3.98 -6.24
CA ALA A 12 -5.85 3.14 -5.41
C ALA A 12 -5.38 3.89 -4.16
N ARG A 13 -4.90 5.13 -4.33
CA ARG A 13 -4.48 6.01 -3.22
C ARG A 13 -5.62 6.23 -2.23
N LYS A 14 -6.81 6.58 -2.71
CA LYS A 14 -7.99 6.77 -1.86
C LYS A 14 -8.35 5.49 -1.12
N PHE A 15 -8.26 4.34 -1.79
CA PHE A 15 -8.52 3.05 -1.19
C PHE A 15 -7.51 2.72 -0.08
N TYR A 16 -6.20 2.85 -0.33
CA TYR A 16 -5.16 2.63 0.66
C TYR A 16 -5.33 3.51 1.90
N ARG A 17 -5.75 4.77 1.73
CA ARG A 17 -6.08 5.65 2.87
C ARG A 17 -7.18 5.09 3.75
N MET A 18 -8.23 4.52 3.15
CA MET A 18 -9.31 3.88 3.91
C MET A 18 -8.83 2.57 4.55
N LEU A 19 -8.08 1.75 3.81
CA LEU A 19 -7.55 0.47 4.30
C LEU A 19 -6.58 0.68 5.47
N LYS A 20 -5.59 1.57 5.35
CA LYS A 20 -4.63 1.89 6.42
C LYS A 20 -5.33 2.38 7.69
N LEU A 21 -6.42 3.14 7.54
CA LEU A 21 -7.20 3.66 8.66
C LEU A 21 -8.07 2.59 9.34
N ARG A 22 -8.61 1.63 8.58
CA ARG A 22 -9.55 0.62 9.09
C ARG A 22 -9.30 -0.75 8.45
N PRO A 23 -8.13 -1.38 8.66
CA PRO A 23 -7.77 -2.61 7.95
C PRO A 23 -8.79 -3.74 8.19
N ALA A 24 -9.25 -3.91 9.42
CA ALA A 24 -10.24 -4.94 9.76
C ALA A 24 -11.59 -4.81 9.03
N VAL A 25 -11.98 -3.62 8.56
CA VAL A 25 -13.23 -3.43 7.79
C VAL A 25 -13.10 -4.01 6.38
N PHE A 26 -11.90 -4.00 5.81
CA PHE A 26 -11.64 -4.48 4.44
C PHE A 26 -11.11 -5.91 4.42
N LEU A 27 -10.25 -6.24 5.38
CA LEU A 27 -9.53 -7.51 5.44
C LEU A 27 -10.13 -8.50 6.45
N GLY A 28 -11.07 -8.07 7.29
CA GLY A 28 -11.59 -8.86 8.42
C GLY A 28 -10.63 -8.98 9.61
N CYS A 29 -9.35 -8.62 9.43
CA CYS A 29 -8.32 -8.62 10.47
C CYS A 29 -7.18 -7.62 10.13
N GLU A 30 -6.21 -7.47 11.02
CA GLU A 30 -5.02 -6.65 10.81
C GLU A 30 -3.83 -7.54 10.41
N SER A 31 -3.85 -8.07 9.18
CA SER A 31 -2.87 -9.05 8.69
C SER A 31 -2.31 -8.65 7.33
N ILE A 32 -0.97 -8.72 7.19
CA ILE A 32 -0.29 -8.50 5.91
C ILE A 32 -0.57 -9.64 4.92
N THR A 33 -0.75 -10.87 5.41
CA THR A 33 -1.14 -12.02 4.58
C THR A 33 -2.50 -11.79 3.92
N PHE A 34 -3.47 -11.25 4.66
CA PHE A 34 -4.77 -10.89 4.12
C PHE A 34 -4.69 -9.67 3.19
N LEU A 35 -3.83 -8.70 3.50
CA LEU A 35 -3.54 -7.60 2.58
C LEU A 35 -3.04 -8.12 1.23
N ARG A 36 -2.01 -8.98 1.22
CA ARG A 36 -1.47 -9.59 -0.01
C ARG A 36 -2.58 -10.21 -0.86
N THR A 37 -3.36 -11.09 -0.26
CA THR A 37 -4.46 -11.79 -0.94
C THR A 37 -5.47 -10.81 -1.54
N TYR A 38 -5.81 -9.75 -0.80
CA TYR A 38 -6.72 -8.72 -1.25
C TYR A 38 -6.15 -7.93 -2.44
N MET A 39 -4.87 -7.54 -2.36
CA MET A 39 -4.19 -6.77 -3.40
C MET A 39 -4.00 -7.59 -4.69
N ASP A 40 -3.69 -8.88 -4.58
CA ASP A 40 -3.64 -9.80 -5.72
C ASP A 40 -4.99 -9.87 -6.44
N GLY A 41 -6.09 -9.91 -5.66
CA GLY A 41 -7.45 -9.84 -6.19
C GLY A 41 -7.75 -8.54 -6.91
N MET A 42 -7.34 -7.39 -6.34
CA MET A 42 -7.50 -6.08 -6.98
C MET A 42 -6.73 -5.96 -8.29
N VAL A 43 -5.45 -6.37 -8.32
CA VAL A 43 -4.61 -6.35 -9.53
C VAL A 43 -5.21 -7.25 -10.60
N THR A 44 -5.68 -8.44 -10.22
CA THR A 44 -6.35 -9.37 -11.14
C THR A 44 -7.62 -8.78 -11.71
N ALA A 45 -8.46 -8.16 -10.87
CA ALA A 45 -9.69 -7.51 -11.33
C ALA A 45 -9.40 -6.34 -12.28
N ASP A 46 -8.42 -5.49 -11.99
CA ASP A 46 -8.05 -4.38 -12.88
C ASP A 46 -7.55 -4.87 -14.24
N ARG A 47 -6.75 -5.94 -14.24
CA ARG A 47 -6.31 -6.59 -15.48
C ARG A 47 -7.48 -7.11 -16.31
N LEU A 48 -8.45 -7.74 -15.67
CA LEU A 48 -9.61 -8.34 -16.36
C LEU A 48 -10.60 -7.29 -16.89
N PHE A 49 -10.88 -6.23 -16.13
CA PHE A 49 -11.96 -5.30 -16.45
C PHE A 49 -11.49 -3.95 -17.01
N ASN A 50 -10.27 -3.51 -16.68
CA ASN A 50 -9.76 -2.20 -17.08
C ASN A 50 -8.50 -2.26 -17.94
N GLY A 51 -7.92 -3.45 -18.16
CA GLY A 51 -6.73 -3.63 -18.97
C GLY A 51 -5.49 -2.95 -18.37
N THR A 52 -5.27 -3.06 -17.05
CA THR A 52 -4.10 -2.50 -16.33
C THR A 52 -3.97 -0.98 -16.37
N ARG A 53 -5.09 -0.27 -16.50
CA ARG A 53 -5.12 1.20 -16.51
C ARG A 53 -4.81 1.79 -15.14
N ASN A 54 -5.12 1.08 -14.06
CA ASN A 54 -4.89 1.57 -12.70
C ASN A 54 -3.57 1.02 -12.15
N VAL A 55 -2.73 1.91 -11.63
CA VAL A 55 -1.55 1.53 -10.86
C VAL A 55 -1.98 1.27 -9.42
N ILE A 56 -2.16 -0.01 -9.09
CA ILE A 56 -2.61 -0.46 -7.77
C ILE A 56 -1.41 -0.68 -6.83
N ILE A 57 -0.38 -1.35 -7.33
CA ILE A 57 0.92 -1.47 -6.66
C ILE A 57 1.92 -0.78 -7.60
N PRO A 58 2.73 0.18 -7.11
CA PRO A 58 3.71 0.84 -7.95
C PRO A 58 4.76 -0.14 -8.47
N ASP A 59 5.14 0.00 -9.73
CA ASP A 59 6.25 -0.74 -10.33
C ASP A 59 7.53 -0.43 -9.53
N GLY A 60 8.38 -1.42 -9.22
CA GLY A 60 9.62 -1.21 -8.47
C GLY A 60 9.47 -1.21 -6.94
N PHE A 61 8.25 -1.31 -6.40
CA PHE A 61 8.03 -1.24 -4.96
C PHE A 61 8.53 -2.49 -4.22
N THR A 62 8.39 -3.69 -4.81
CA THR A 62 8.92 -4.93 -4.22
C THR A 62 10.44 -4.87 -4.12
N GLU A 63 11.10 -4.41 -5.18
CA GLU A 63 12.55 -4.25 -5.27
C GLU A 63 13.05 -3.22 -4.25
N PHE A 64 12.28 -2.16 -3.99
CA PHE A 64 12.57 -1.22 -2.92
C PHE A 64 12.49 -1.87 -1.52
N ILE A 65 11.49 -2.72 -1.26
CA ILE A 65 11.36 -3.44 0.02
C ILE A 65 12.55 -4.37 0.23
N GLU A 66 12.92 -5.12 -0.81
CA GLU A 66 14.07 -6.03 -0.81
C GLU A 66 15.37 -5.27 -0.50
N TRP A 67 15.60 -4.15 -1.21
CA TRP A 67 16.71 -3.26 -0.93
C TRP A 67 16.69 -2.71 0.51
N TYR A 68 15.52 -2.29 1.01
CA TYR A 68 15.37 -1.73 2.35
C TYR A 68 15.79 -2.71 3.45
N TYR A 69 15.46 -4.01 3.28
CA TYR A 69 15.84 -5.05 4.25
C TYR A 69 17.19 -5.73 3.94
N GLY A 70 17.82 -5.42 2.80
CA GLY A 70 19.00 -6.13 2.33
C GLY A 70 18.73 -7.61 2.04
N ASP A 71 17.52 -7.92 1.59
CA ASP A 71 17.07 -9.28 1.27
C ASP A 71 17.07 -9.47 -0.25
N ASP A 72 17.89 -10.40 -0.77
CA ASP A 72 18.05 -10.69 -2.20
C ASP A 72 17.27 -11.94 -2.66
N THR A 73 16.35 -12.42 -1.82
CA THR A 73 15.65 -13.69 -2.06
C THR A 73 14.61 -13.65 -3.20
N ASN A 74 14.38 -12.50 -3.84
CA ASN A 74 13.34 -12.31 -4.87
C ASN A 74 11.95 -12.76 -4.37
N LEU A 75 11.67 -12.56 -3.09
CA LEU A 75 10.39 -12.89 -2.47
C LEU A 75 9.38 -11.78 -2.76
N ASP A 76 8.09 -12.12 -2.68
CA ASP A 76 7.08 -11.07 -2.75
C ASP A 76 7.26 -10.06 -1.60
N GLY A 77 7.09 -8.77 -1.88
CA GLY A 77 7.37 -7.71 -0.91
C GLY A 77 6.55 -7.82 0.38
N TYR A 78 5.39 -8.49 0.35
CA TYR A 78 4.61 -8.78 1.55
C TYR A 78 5.31 -9.81 2.45
N ALA A 79 5.79 -10.91 1.87
CA ALA A 79 6.54 -11.95 2.58
C ALA A 79 7.86 -11.42 3.13
N CYS A 80 8.57 -10.56 2.39
CA CYS A 80 9.77 -9.88 2.89
C CYS A 80 9.49 -9.10 4.18
N VAL A 81 8.44 -8.26 4.17
CA VAL A 81 8.05 -7.48 5.36
C VAL A 81 7.62 -8.40 6.51
N LEU A 82 6.83 -9.44 6.24
CA LEU A 82 6.38 -10.37 7.29
C LEU A 82 7.57 -11.12 7.93
N LYS A 83 8.51 -11.59 7.12
CA LYS A 83 9.73 -12.27 7.57
C LYS A 83 10.58 -11.35 8.46
N ALA A 84 10.74 -10.09 8.08
CA ALA A 84 11.54 -9.12 8.82
C ALA A 84 10.87 -8.68 10.14
N GLU A 85 9.55 -8.46 10.12
CA GLU A 85 8.83 -7.91 11.27
C GLU A 85 8.37 -8.98 12.27
N GLY A 86 8.16 -10.22 11.82
CA GLY A 86 7.80 -11.38 12.65
C GLY A 86 6.38 -11.37 13.23
N ASP A 87 5.59 -10.35 12.94
CA ASP A 87 4.22 -10.17 13.42
C ASP A 87 3.32 -9.61 12.30
N GLU A 88 2.15 -10.23 12.12
CA GLU A 88 1.20 -9.91 11.04
C GLU A 88 0.72 -8.45 11.05
N LYS A 89 0.40 -7.94 12.24
CA LYS A 89 -0.13 -6.58 12.41
C LYS A 89 0.99 -5.56 12.24
N LYS A 90 2.15 -5.79 12.84
CA LYS A 90 3.33 -4.93 12.70
C LYS A 90 3.77 -4.86 11.25
N ALA A 91 3.84 -6.01 10.58
CA ALA A 91 4.18 -6.11 9.16
C ALA A 91 3.19 -5.33 8.28
N LEU A 92 1.90 -5.43 8.54
CA LEU A 92 0.87 -4.69 7.81
C LEU A 92 1.13 -3.18 7.84
N TYR A 93 1.36 -2.60 9.01
CA TYR A 93 1.61 -1.17 9.14
C TYR A 93 2.98 -0.78 8.58
N LYS A 94 4.00 -1.62 8.78
CA LYS A 94 5.33 -1.39 8.22
C LYS A 94 5.30 -1.35 6.70
N TRP A 95 4.54 -2.23 6.05
CA TRP A 95 4.36 -2.23 4.60
C TRP A 95 3.81 -0.89 4.10
N PHE A 96 2.83 -0.33 4.80
CA PHE A 96 2.28 1.00 4.49
C PHE A 96 3.29 2.13 4.68
N ASP A 97 4.17 2.03 5.67
CA ASP A 97 5.20 3.04 5.91
C ASP A 97 6.28 2.96 4.83
N LEU A 98 6.66 1.76 4.40
CA LEU A 98 7.56 1.56 3.26
C LEU A 98 6.95 2.10 1.95
N LEU A 99 5.63 1.92 1.75
CA LEU A 99 4.94 2.51 0.60
C LEU A 99 4.99 4.04 0.64
N ASP A 100 4.75 4.64 1.81
CA ASP A 100 4.88 6.09 1.98
C ASP A 100 6.30 6.58 1.67
N ASP A 101 7.33 5.87 2.11
CA ASP A 101 8.72 6.24 1.89
C ASP A 101 9.14 6.06 0.43
N PHE A 102 8.68 5.00 -0.23
CA PHE A 102 8.89 4.77 -1.65
C PHE A 102 8.26 5.90 -2.49
N LEU A 103 7.00 6.24 -2.22
CA LEU A 103 6.29 7.31 -2.93
C LEU A 103 6.99 8.67 -2.76
N LYS A 104 7.40 9.01 -1.54
CA LYS A 104 8.16 10.24 -1.27
C LYS A 104 9.49 10.26 -2.01
N GLY A 105 10.20 9.12 -2.06
CA GLY A 105 11.47 8.99 -2.78
C GLY A 105 11.34 9.22 -4.30
N LEU A 106 10.12 9.12 -4.84
CA LEU A 106 9.78 9.40 -6.23
C LEU A 106 9.10 10.78 -6.43
N ASP A 107 9.08 11.62 -5.40
CA ASP A 107 8.37 12.90 -5.36
C ASP A 107 6.84 12.81 -5.56
N TYR A 108 6.26 11.67 -5.20
CA TYR A 108 4.80 11.46 -5.21
C TYR A 108 4.15 11.75 -3.85
N GLU A 109 2.84 12.01 -3.88
CA GLU A 109 2.07 12.17 -2.65
C GLU A 109 2.13 10.86 -1.84
N PRO A 110 2.32 10.89 -0.51
CA PRO A 110 2.19 9.69 0.30
C PRO A 110 0.71 9.31 0.54
N ILE A 111 0.46 8.09 1.01
CA ILE A 111 -0.82 7.68 1.59
C ILE A 111 -1.12 8.54 2.82
N GLY A 112 -0.14 8.66 3.72
CA GLY A 112 -0.18 9.48 4.93
C GLY A 112 -0.26 8.66 6.23
N THR A 113 0.01 9.35 7.35
CA THR A 113 -0.04 8.77 8.70
C THR A 113 -1.48 8.57 9.19
N ILE A 114 -1.70 7.63 10.12
CA ILE A 114 -3.02 7.39 10.72
C ILE A 114 -3.61 8.68 11.33
N GLU A 115 -2.78 9.49 11.99
CA GLU A 115 -3.14 10.79 12.56
C GLU A 115 -3.69 11.75 11.48
N GLN A 116 -2.97 11.90 10.37
CA GLN A 116 -3.38 12.75 9.24
C GLN A 116 -4.68 12.25 8.61
N LEU A 117 -4.83 10.93 8.47
CA LEU A 117 -6.04 10.31 7.90
C LEU A 117 -7.27 10.50 8.79
N LYS A 118 -7.11 10.40 10.12
CA LYS A 118 -8.19 10.71 11.08
C LYS A 118 -8.64 12.16 10.97
N LYS A 119 -7.70 13.11 10.98
CA LYS A 119 -8.00 14.56 10.83
C LYS A 119 -8.72 14.86 9.52
N LEU A 120 -8.29 14.23 8.43
CA LEU A 120 -8.94 14.39 7.13
C LEU A 120 -10.38 13.84 7.14
N GLU A 121 -10.63 12.70 7.79
CA GLU A 121 -11.98 12.15 7.90
C GLU A 121 -12.90 13.05 8.74
N GLU A 122 -12.41 13.55 9.88
CA GLU A 122 -13.16 14.48 10.73
C GLU A 122 -13.52 15.77 9.98
N TYR A 123 -12.58 16.35 9.24
CA TYR A 123 -12.83 17.52 8.41
C TYR A 123 -13.91 17.25 7.35
N ARG A 124 -13.86 16.08 6.68
CA ARG A 124 -14.87 15.69 5.69
C ARG A 124 -16.25 15.46 6.30
N LYS A 125 -16.33 14.92 7.52
CA LYS A 125 -17.59 14.76 8.27
C LYS A 125 -18.21 16.12 8.59
N LYS A 126 -17.40 17.07 9.11
CA LYS A 126 -17.85 18.44 9.43
C LYS A 126 -18.35 19.25 8.23
N LYS A 127 -17.82 18.98 7.03
CA LYS A 127 -18.29 19.64 5.80
C LYS A 127 -19.61 19.07 5.24
N ARG A 128 -20.02 17.89 5.71
CA ARG A 128 -21.23 17.18 5.25
C ARG A 128 -22.41 17.30 6.22
N SER A 129 -22.16 17.74 7.45
CA SER A 129 -23.15 18.15 8.44
C SER A 129 -23.54 19.60 8.21
#